data_AF-A0A3D9SVJ5-F1
#
_entry.id   AF-A0A3D9SVJ5-F1
#
_cell.length_a   1.000
_cell.length_b   1.000
_cell.length_c   1.000
_cell.angle_alpha   90.00
_cell.angle_beta   90.00
_cell.angle_gamma   90.00
#
_symmetry.space_group_name_H-M   'P 1'
#
loop_
_entity.id
_entity.type
_entity.pdbx_description
1 polymer ?
#
loop_
_entity_poly.entity_id
_entity_poly.type
_entity_poly.pdbx_seq_one_letter_code
_entity_poly.pdbx_strand_id
1 'polypeptide(L)'
;MIDHFSRTTNPVKRTARRCLAAMATLAVAATALTGTASAAPSGPPEPAHERRLMKVPHQALNASRSEPALSRAPVTGRKTCSPTPAGSKARAAGAVKVCVETTPTPAGSRAQTTAAAAGCDVAAGHYGHNRHMYCLNDLRRTYTLLGTDGAVKGVGEISLNTHATLGAHSASWNETITATVTRLDEHVNSLTIALEASCDNACAMINKNPWSNTTTLSAVGQSVSGTVTYRVALAAGERSMVTPKAVLKLYQAGDVPGDFDHGLSLPWPARCDAEFSTVGCVFPQTRPAVQMSLAAYGAATVTYWYARDYLSDHWGAPDSPLQRLASDSAATRNRRLTCEDLSSIPFVPFADIPEDSCDEYPFAHTYQGGTDGGRCAEIIPKFEDGEWWIYVIIGREPTGYEPCVRGHVPLTQNKAAGGKYGNFVQNERVLDLEKFTVTITQ
;
A
#
# COMPACT_ATOMS: atom_id res chain seq x y z
N MET A 1 -10.88 -31.58 32.43
CA MET A 1 -10.71 -32.38 33.65
C MET A 1 -9.51 -31.77 34.39
N ILE A 2 -9.77 -31.00 35.46
CA ILE A 2 -8.84 -30.55 36.53
C ILE A 2 -7.72 -29.57 36.06
N ASP A 3 -7.33 -28.44 36.66
CA ASP A 3 -7.71 -27.53 37.76
C ASP A 3 -6.94 -26.21 37.43
N HIS A 4 -7.49 -24.98 37.53
CA HIS A 4 -7.71 -24.12 38.71
C HIS A 4 -6.50 -23.28 39.19
N PHE A 5 -6.81 -22.06 39.71
CA PHE A 5 -5.99 -20.99 40.33
C PHE A 5 -5.27 -19.96 39.45
N SER A 6 -5.21 -18.67 39.78
CA SER A 6 -6.11 -17.72 40.49
C SER A 6 -5.45 -16.33 40.39
N ARG A 7 -6.27 -15.28 40.42
CA ARG A 7 -5.88 -13.87 40.49
C ARG A 7 -5.13 -13.55 41.79
N THR A 8 -4.31 -12.50 41.79
CA THR A 8 -4.30 -11.47 42.84
C THR A 8 -3.61 -10.19 42.36
N THR A 9 -4.04 -9.08 42.95
CA THR A 9 -3.86 -7.68 42.57
C THR A 9 -3.04 -6.89 43.61
N ASN A 10 -2.22 -5.92 43.14
CA ASN A 10 -1.82 -4.63 43.77
C ASN A 10 -1.02 -4.65 45.11
N PRO A 11 -0.39 -3.54 45.62
CA PRO A 11 -0.28 -2.14 45.13
C PRO A 11 1.13 -1.48 45.21
N VAL A 12 1.16 -0.24 44.71
CA VAL A 12 2.10 0.91 44.86
C VAL A 12 2.84 1.05 46.20
N LYS A 13 4.13 1.44 46.16
CA LYS A 13 4.76 2.34 47.16
C LYS A 13 5.69 3.38 46.51
N ARG A 14 5.41 4.65 46.84
CA ARG A 14 6.24 5.84 46.63
C ARG A 14 7.40 5.87 47.63
N THR A 15 8.55 6.39 47.23
CA THR A 15 9.47 7.05 48.17
C THR A 15 10.24 8.17 47.46
N ALA A 16 10.12 9.37 48.01
CA ALA A 16 10.88 10.57 47.67
C ALA A 16 11.90 10.86 48.79
N ARG A 17 13.08 11.41 48.43
CA ARG A 17 14.05 12.17 49.27
C ARG A 17 15.14 12.65 48.29
N ARG A 18 15.26 13.93 47.89
CA ARG A 18 15.63 15.22 48.53
C ARG A 18 17.07 15.32 49.08
N CYS A 19 17.69 16.45 48.70
CA CYS A 19 18.83 17.20 49.30
C CYS A 19 20.24 16.71 48.92
N LEU A 20 21.30 17.51 48.70
CA LEU A 20 21.68 18.93 48.90
C LEU A 20 22.94 19.18 48.01
N ALA A 21 23.02 20.26 47.23
CA ALA A 21 23.81 21.51 47.44
C ALA A 21 25.36 21.45 47.27
N ALA A 22 25.81 22.19 46.25
CA ALA A 22 26.90 23.18 46.18
C ALA A 22 28.29 22.91 46.79
N MET A 23 29.35 23.16 46.00
CA MET A 23 30.42 24.13 46.34
C MET A 23 31.16 24.63 45.08
N ALA A 24 31.40 25.94 45.06
CA ALA A 24 32.34 26.69 44.21
C ALA A 24 33.79 26.34 44.61
N THR A 25 34.90 26.59 43.92
CA THR A 25 35.53 27.75 43.23
C THR A 25 36.95 27.21 42.85
N LEU A 26 37.74 27.63 41.84
CA LEU A 26 38.52 28.87 41.74
C LEU A 26 39.56 28.74 40.58
N ALA A 27 39.92 29.89 39.98
CA ALA A 27 41.22 30.30 39.39
C ALA A 27 41.75 29.60 38.09
N VAL A 28 41.74 30.29 36.95
CA VAL A 28 42.76 31.23 36.38
C VAL A 28 43.99 30.53 35.80
N ALA A 29 44.11 30.57 34.47
CA ALA A 29 45.36 30.89 33.77
C ALA A 29 45.05 31.28 32.31
N ALA A 30 45.28 32.55 31.99
CA ALA A 30 45.35 33.03 30.62
C ALA A 30 46.80 32.86 30.15
N THR A 31 47.00 32.16 29.04
CA THR A 31 48.28 32.12 28.32
C THR A 31 47.99 32.32 26.84
N ALA A 32 48.40 33.48 26.33
CA ALA A 32 48.51 33.76 24.91
C ALA A 32 49.69 32.98 24.34
N LEU A 33 49.44 32.16 23.32
CA LEU A 33 50.48 31.59 22.45
C LEU A 33 50.02 31.71 21.00
N THR A 34 50.77 32.55 20.30
CA THR A 34 51.09 32.59 18.87
C THR A 34 50.50 31.50 17.98
N GLY A 35 49.87 31.94 16.89
CA GLY A 35 49.37 31.09 15.82
C GLY A 35 50.47 30.28 15.14
N THR A 36 50.17 29.00 14.98
CA THR A 36 50.68 28.13 13.92
C THR A 36 49.46 27.58 13.19
N ALA A 37 49.49 27.64 11.86
CA ALA A 37 48.48 27.01 11.02
C ALA A 37 48.47 25.50 11.33
N SER A 38 47.45 25.05 12.06
CA SER A 38 47.22 23.62 12.25
C SER A 38 46.69 23.07 10.93
N ALA A 39 47.50 22.23 10.29
CA ALA A 39 47.02 21.34 9.25
C ALA A 39 45.77 20.61 9.80
N ALA A 40 44.76 20.47 8.95
CA ALA A 40 43.56 19.70 9.25
C ALA A 40 43.99 18.33 9.80
N PRO A 41 43.35 17.81 10.87
CA PRO A 41 43.63 16.46 11.32
C PRO A 41 43.35 15.51 10.16
N SER A 42 44.39 14.84 9.68
CA SER A 42 44.25 13.63 8.91
C SER A 42 43.32 12.71 9.70
N GLY A 43 42.24 12.25 9.07
CA GLY A 43 41.35 11.26 9.65
C GLY A 43 42.12 10.04 10.17
N PRO A 44 41.49 9.19 11.00
CA PRO A 44 42.12 7.97 11.47
C PRO A 44 42.73 7.19 10.29
N PRO A 45 43.92 6.58 10.45
CA PRO A 45 44.55 5.84 9.39
C PRO A 45 43.60 4.75 8.88
N GLU A 46 43.33 4.78 7.58
CA GLU A 46 42.54 3.77 6.87
C GLU A 46 43.13 2.40 7.22
N PRO A 47 42.32 1.44 7.74
CA PRO A 47 42.78 0.08 7.97
C PRO A 47 43.43 -0.44 6.69
N ALA A 48 44.62 -1.04 6.80
CA ALA A 48 45.49 -1.40 5.67
C ALA A 48 44.89 -2.42 4.64
N HIS A 49 43.61 -2.75 4.78
CA HIS A 49 42.88 -3.76 4.01
C HIS A 49 41.63 -3.21 3.31
N GLU A 50 41.24 -1.96 3.56
CA GLU A 50 40.10 -1.32 2.90
C GLU A 50 40.50 -0.08 2.13
N ARG A 51 39.70 0.27 1.13
CA ARG A 51 39.84 1.49 0.34
C ARG A 51 38.48 2.16 0.20
N ARG A 52 38.41 3.45 0.48
CA ARG A 52 37.20 4.26 0.23
C ARG A 52 36.87 4.28 -1.26
N LEU A 53 35.71 3.74 -1.64
CA LEU A 53 35.25 3.69 -3.01
C LEU A 53 34.44 4.94 -3.37
N MET A 54 33.36 5.19 -2.63
CA MET A 54 32.43 6.26 -2.97
C MET A 54 31.61 6.74 -1.77
N LYS A 55 31.09 7.95 -1.91
CA LYS A 55 30.06 8.49 -1.03
C LYS A 55 28.68 8.12 -1.54
N VAL A 56 27.75 7.80 -0.65
CA VAL A 56 26.34 7.62 -1.00
C VAL A 56 25.69 8.99 -1.20
N PRO A 57 25.14 9.32 -2.39
CA PRO A 57 24.59 10.64 -2.65
C PRO A 57 23.35 10.92 -1.79
N HIS A 58 23.30 12.04 -1.06
CA HIS A 58 22.12 12.44 -0.27
C HIS A 58 20.80 12.46 -1.07
N GLN A 59 20.86 12.78 -2.36
CA GLN A 59 19.69 12.77 -3.24
C GLN A 59 19.17 11.36 -3.52
N ALA A 60 20.06 10.37 -3.60
CA ALA A 60 19.67 8.97 -3.76
C ALA A 60 18.96 8.42 -2.51
N LEU A 61 19.21 9.04 -1.36
CA LEU A 61 18.61 8.73 -0.07
C LEU A 61 17.25 9.42 0.14
N ASN A 62 17.01 10.54 -0.56
CA ASN A 62 15.78 11.33 -0.52
C ASN A 62 14.75 10.95 -1.58
N ALA A 63 14.99 9.89 -2.36
CA ALA A 63 14.03 9.38 -3.31
C ALA A 63 12.88 8.65 -2.58
N SER A 64 12.12 9.39 -1.77
CA SER A 64 10.73 9.06 -1.44
C SER A 64 9.94 9.11 -2.74
N ARG A 65 10.04 8.03 -3.53
CA ARG A 65 9.18 7.87 -4.69
C ARG A 65 7.77 7.79 -4.13
N SER A 66 6.97 8.78 -4.54
CA SER A 66 5.52 8.88 -4.28
C SER A 66 4.88 7.51 -4.27
N GLU A 67 3.99 7.27 -3.30
CA GLU A 67 3.16 6.06 -3.25
C GLU A 67 2.69 5.66 -4.65
N PRO A 68 2.67 4.36 -4.98
CA PRO A 68 2.23 3.92 -6.30
C PRO A 68 0.88 4.57 -6.59
N ALA A 69 0.84 5.36 -7.67
CA ALA A 69 -0.35 6.09 -8.05
C ALA A 69 -1.52 5.11 -8.14
N LEU A 70 -2.68 5.51 -7.59
CA LEU A 70 -3.91 4.73 -7.68
C LEU A 70 -4.13 4.33 -9.14
N SER A 71 -4.26 3.04 -9.40
CA SER A 71 -4.66 2.55 -10.71
C SER A 71 -6.11 2.94 -10.96
N ARG A 72 -6.43 3.47 -12.15
CA ARG A 72 -7.72 4.09 -12.44
C ARG A 72 -8.44 3.40 -13.59
N ALA A 73 -9.77 3.36 -13.51
CA ALA A 73 -10.62 2.89 -14.58
C ALA A 73 -11.91 3.72 -14.62
N PRO A 74 -12.30 4.24 -15.80
CA PRO A 74 -13.57 4.95 -15.92
C PRO A 74 -14.73 3.98 -15.79
N VAL A 75 -15.85 4.45 -15.24
CA VAL A 75 -17.13 3.75 -15.38
C VAL A 75 -17.69 4.03 -16.77
N THR A 76 -17.99 2.97 -17.53
CA THR A 76 -18.60 3.12 -18.85
C THR A 76 -19.99 3.75 -18.73
N GLY A 77 -20.19 4.86 -19.45
CA GLY A 77 -21.49 5.50 -19.54
C GLY A 77 -22.52 4.59 -20.20
N ARG A 78 -23.75 4.61 -19.70
CA ARG A 78 -24.85 3.80 -20.24
C ARG A 78 -26.17 4.50 -20.00
N LYS A 79 -27.03 4.49 -21.01
CA LYS A 79 -28.41 5.00 -20.93
C LYS A 79 -29.37 3.89 -21.30
N THR A 80 -30.36 3.64 -20.45
CA THR A 80 -31.47 2.74 -20.75
C THR A 80 -32.77 3.50 -20.56
N CYS A 81 -33.69 3.32 -21.50
CA CYS A 81 -35.01 3.93 -21.46
C CYS A 81 -36.10 2.86 -21.57
N SER A 82 -37.20 3.04 -20.88
CA SER A 82 -38.37 2.16 -20.98
C SER A 82 -39.67 2.97 -20.89
N PRO A 83 -40.79 2.43 -21.40
CA PRO A 83 -42.08 3.09 -21.31
C PRO A 83 -42.52 3.31 -19.87
N THR A 84 -43.10 4.46 -19.58
CA THR A 84 -43.70 4.73 -18.26
C THR A 84 -44.95 3.84 -18.06
N PRO A 85 -45.04 3.10 -16.93
CA PRO A 85 -46.21 2.27 -16.61
C PRO A 85 -47.51 3.08 -16.61
N ALA A 86 -48.62 2.48 -17.04
CA ALA A 86 -49.94 3.12 -16.96
C ALA A 86 -50.29 3.44 -15.49
N GLY A 87 -50.84 4.64 -15.23
CA GLY A 87 -51.19 5.09 -13.88
C GLY A 87 -50.02 5.52 -12.99
N SER A 88 -48.78 5.51 -13.50
CA SER A 88 -47.60 6.03 -12.77
C SER A 88 -47.63 7.55 -12.57
N LYS A 89 -46.88 8.04 -11.58
CA LYS A 89 -46.69 9.48 -11.35
C LYS A 89 -45.97 10.11 -12.55
N ALA A 90 -45.03 9.38 -13.16
CA ALA A 90 -44.41 9.78 -14.42
C ALA A 90 -45.43 10.01 -15.56
N ARG A 91 -46.41 9.11 -15.74
CA ARG A 91 -47.50 9.30 -16.73
C ARG A 91 -48.37 10.52 -16.41
N ALA A 92 -48.68 10.73 -15.13
CA ALA A 92 -49.45 11.91 -14.69
C ALA A 92 -48.69 13.23 -14.98
N ALA A 93 -47.37 13.20 -14.94
CA ALA A 93 -46.49 14.30 -15.34
C ALA A 93 -46.32 14.45 -16.87
N GLY A 94 -47.09 13.71 -17.68
CA GLY A 94 -47.04 13.78 -19.14
C GLY A 94 -45.83 13.07 -19.77
N ALA A 95 -45.09 12.27 -19.00
CA ALA A 95 -44.01 11.44 -19.53
C ALA A 95 -44.58 10.18 -20.18
N VAL A 96 -43.92 9.72 -21.25
CA VAL A 96 -44.23 8.44 -21.91
C VAL A 96 -43.07 7.45 -21.85
N LYS A 97 -41.87 7.95 -21.55
CA LYS A 97 -40.64 7.18 -21.33
C LYS A 97 -39.92 7.71 -20.10
N VAL A 98 -39.23 6.80 -19.44
CA VAL A 98 -38.23 7.11 -18.41
C VAL A 98 -36.89 6.64 -18.92
N CYS A 99 -35.85 7.42 -18.69
CA CYS A 99 -34.47 7.01 -18.93
C CYS A 99 -33.65 7.10 -17.65
N VAL A 100 -32.82 6.08 -17.40
CA VAL A 100 -31.75 6.14 -16.41
C VAL A 100 -30.44 6.19 -17.15
N GLU A 101 -29.59 7.14 -16.78
CA GLU A 101 -28.29 7.36 -17.38
C GLU A 101 -27.19 7.32 -16.34
N THR A 102 -26.12 6.63 -16.68
CA THR A 102 -24.82 6.67 -16.03
C THR A 102 -23.93 7.57 -16.86
N THR A 103 -23.54 8.71 -16.31
CA THR A 103 -22.55 9.57 -16.94
C THR A 103 -21.26 9.53 -16.12
N PRO A 104 -20.12 9.13 -16.70
CA PRO A 104 -18.85 9.54 -16.14
C PRO A 104 -18.78 11.06 -16.27
N THR A 105 -18.64 11.76 -15.15
CA THR A 105 -18.54 13.22 -15.15
C THR A 105 -17.39 13.66 -16.08
N PRO A 106 -17.59 14.62 -17.00
CA PRO A 106 -16.53 15.04 -17.90
C PRO A 106 -15.29 15.49 -17.12
N ALA A 107 -14.11 15.06 -17.55
CA ALA A 107 -12.84 15.50 -16.98
C ALA A 107 -12.72 17.03 -17.08
N GLY A 108 -12.96 17.74 -15.99
CA GLY A 108 -12.89 19.20 -15.95
C GLY A 108 -13.81 19.89 -14.94
N SER A 109 -14.91 19.25 -14.51
CA SER A 109 -15.69 19.81 -13.39
C SER A 109 -15.09 19.37 -12.07
N ARG A 110 -14.46 20.30 -11.35
CA ARG A 110 -14.09 20.11 -9.94
C ARG A 110 -15.39 20.00 -9.15
N ALA A 111 -15.89 18.78 -8.95
CA ALA A 111 -17.03 18.55 -8.08
C ALA A 111 -16.72 19.13 -6.69
N GLN A 112 -17.71 19.77 -6.07
CA GLN A 112 -17.63 20.13 -4.65
C GLN A 112 -17.32 18.85 -3.88
N THR A 113 -16.12 18.81 -3.29
CA THR A 113 -15.63 17.71 -2.46
C THR A 113 -16.56 17.56 -1.26
N THR A 114 -17.58 16.70 -1.38
CA THR A 114 -18.04 15.92 -0.23
C THR A 114 -16.85 15.07 0.19
N ALA A 115 -16.43 15.17 1.45
CA ALA A 115 -15.19 14.60 1.97
C ALA A 115 -14.92 13.20 1.40
N ALA A 116 -13.98 13.11 0.46
CA ALA A 116 -13.46 11.83 0.03
C ALA A 116 -12.94 11.11 1.29
N ALA A 117 -13.26 9.83 1.45
CA ALA A 117 -12.62 9.01 2.47
C ALA A 117 -11.09 9.17 2.30
N ALA A 118 -10.36 9.39 3.40
CA ALA A 118 -8.92 9.58 3.36
C ALA A 118 -8.26 8.46 2.52
N GLY A 119 -7.55 8.84 1.45
CA GLY A 119 -6.91 7.90 0.50
C GLY A 119 -7.62 7.71 -0.84
N CYS A 120 -8.82 8.27 -1.07
CA CYS A 120 -9.53 8.17 -2.36
C CYS A 120 -9.42 9.47 -3.18
N ASP A 121 -8.25 9.76 -3.76
CA ASP A 121 -8.08 10.86 -4.72
C ASP A 121 -8.21 10.35 -6.17
N VAL A 122 -9.45 10.17 -6.61
CA VAL A 122 -9.80 9.72 -7.97
C VAL A 122 -10.76 10.72 -8.61
N ALA A 123 -10.63 10.87 -9.93
CA ALA A 123 -11.52 11.71 -10.71
C ALA A 123 -12.98 11.23 -10.58
N ALA A 124 -13.93 12.15 -10.70
CA ALA A 124 -15.35 11.83 -10.70
C ALA A 124 -15.68 10.78 -11.79
N GLY A 125 -16.56 9.84 -11.47
CA GLY A 125 -16.93 8.72 -12.35
C GLY A 125 -15.83 7.67 -12.57
N HIS A 126 -14.73 7.71 -11.81
CA HIS A 126 -13.65 6.73 -11.90
C HIS A 126 -13.56 5.86 -10.65
N TYR A 127 -13.26 4.59 -10.87
CA TYR A 127 -12.68 3.76 -9.83
C TYR A 127 -11.21 4.08 -9.67
N GLY A 128 -10.70 4.00 -8.44
CA GLY A 128 -9.28 3.81 -8.20
C GLY A 128 -9.01 2.75 -7.16
N HIS A 129 -7.83 2.12 -7.26
CA HIS A 129 -7.37 1.16 -6.28
C HIS A 129 -5.86 1.25 -6.07
N ASN A 130 -5.43 0.84 -4.88
CA ASN A 130 -4.06 0.40 -4.62
C ASN A 130 -4.13 -1.06 -4.14
N ARG A 131 -3.06 -1.57 -3.53
CA ARG A 131 -3.00 -2.96 -3.11
C ARG A 131 -4.04 -3.35 -2.04
N HIS A 132 -4.45 -2.42 -1.19
CA HIS A 132 -5.32 -2.70 -0.04
C HIS A 132 -6.58 -1.86 0.01
N MET A 133 -6.88 -1.06 -1.01
CA MET A 133 -8.14 -0.32 -1.04
C MET A 133 -8.64 -0.12 -2.47
N TYR A 134 -9.95 0.08 -2.58
CA TYR A 134 -10.58 0.60 -3.78
C TYR A 134 -11.63 1.63 -3.42
N CYS A 135 -11.95 2.49 -4.37
CA CYS A 135 -13.02 3.45 -4.23
C CYS A 135 -13.57 3.89 -5.59
N LEU A 136 -14.75 4.49 -5.54
CA LEU A 136 -15.44 5.15 -6.65
C LEU A 136 -15.88 6.53 -6.16
N ASN A 137 -15.57 7.58 -6.93
CA ASN A 137 -15.93 8.95 -6.57
C ASN A 137 -16.96 9.54 -7.53
N ASP A 138 -17.97 10.22 -6.99
CA ASP A 138 -18.96 11.05 -7.69
C ASP A 138 -19.50 10.45 -9.00
N LEU A 139 -19.90 9.18 -8.99
CA LEU A 139 -20.55 8.57 -10.15
C LEU A 139 -21.99 9.08 -10.26
N ARG A 140 -22.28 9.84 -11.33
CA ARG A 140 -23.62 10.40 -11.55
C ARG A 140 -24.58 9.37 -12.13
N ARG A 141 -25.79 9.37 -11.57
CA ARG A 141 -26.93 8.59 -12.01
C ARG A 141 -28.13 9.51 -12.15
N THR A 142 -28.61 9.66 -13.38
CA THR A 142 -29.64 10.63 -13.73
C THR A 142 -30.90 9.89 -14.17
N TYR A 143 -32.01 10.17 -13.51
CA TYR A 143 -33.35 9.71 -13.85
C TYR A 143 -34.08 10.83 -14.60
N THR A 144 -34.51 10.56 -15.83
CA THR A 144 -35.14 11.56 -16.72
C THR A 144 -36.51 11.09 -17.18
N LEU A 145 -37.52 11.93 -17.01
CA LEU A 145 -38.84 11.79 -17.59
C LEU A 145 -38.90 12.43 -18.98
N LEU A 146 -39.35 11.70 -19.99
CA LEU A 146 -39.46 12.18 -21.37
C LEU A 146 -40.90 12.12 -21.89
N GLY A 147 -41.36 13.21 -22.50
CA GLY A 147 -42.64 13.31 -23.20
C GLY A 147 -42.65 12.59 -24.56
N THR A 148 -43.80 12.63 -25.25
CA THR A 148 -43.98 12.02 -26.59
C THR A 148 -43.08 12.64 -27.66
N ASP A 149 -42.82 13.93 -27.54
CA ASP A 149 -41.94 14.75 -28.37
C ASP A 149 -40.45 14.59 -27.99
N GLY A 150 -40.14 13.80 -26.97
CA GLY A 150 -38.80 13.70 -26.40
C GLY A 150 -38.44 14.86 -25.47
N ALA A 151 -39.36 15.78 -25.18
CA ALA A 151 -39.10 16.87 -24.25
C ALA A 151 -38.90 16.33 -22.82
N VAL A 152 -37.88 16.85 -22.13
CA VAL A 152 -37.63 16.54 -20.72
C VAL A 152 -38.76 17.13 -19.88
N LYS A 153 -39.46 16.28 -19.13
CA LYS A 153 -40.52 16.68 -18.20
C LYS A 153 -40.01 16.86 -16.78
N GLY A 154 -38.97 16.13 -16.40
CA GLY A 154 -38.31 16.30 -15.10
C GLY A 154 -37.07 15.44 -14.98
N VAL A 155 -36.16 15.88 -14.11
CA VAL A 155 -34.89 15.21 -13.84
C VAL A 155 -34.70 15.04 -12.34
N GLY A 156 -34.23 13.88 -11.93
CA GLY A 156 -33.62 13.66 -10.63
C GLY A 156 -32.23 13.06 -10.80
N GLU A 157 -31.27 13.47 -9.98
CA GLU A 157 -29.89 12.99 -10.06
C GLU A 157 -29.35 12.66 -8.68
N ILE A 158 -28.56 11.58 -8.61
CA ILE A 158 -27.71 11.26 -7.46
C ILE A 158 -26.24 11.19 -7.88
N SER A 159 -25.36 11.47 -6.92
CA SER A 159 -23.97 11.04 -6.94
C SER A 159 -23.78 9.80 -6.07
N LEU A 160 -23.00 8.84 -6.56
CA LEU A 160 -22.64 7.63 -5.84
C LEU A 160 -21.15 7.63 -5.52
N ASN A 161 -20.81 7.36 -4.26
CA ASN A 161 -19.45 7.18 -3.77
C ASN A 161 -19.33 5.81 -3.09
N THR A 162 -18.23 5.11 -3.33
CA THR A 162 -17.91 3.86 -2.60
C THR A 162 -16.47 3.83 -2.15
N HIS A 163 -16.19 3.18 -1.02
CA HIS A 163 -14.82 2.91 -0.59
C HIS A 163 -14.75 1.63 0.24
N ALA A 164 -13.62 0.94 0.14
CA ALA A 164 -13.33 -0.24 0.96
C ALA A 164 -11.82 -0.40 1.17
N THR A 165 -11.45 -1.00 2.30
CA THR A 165 -10.08 -1.41 2.61
C THR A 165 -10.05 -2.92 2.80
N LEU A 166 -9.20 -3.59 2.03
CA LEU A 166 -8.89 -5.00 2.17
C LEU A 166 -7.88 -5.20 3.32
N GLY A 167 -7.97 -6.34 3.98
CA GLY A 167 -7.05 -6.72 5.04
C GLY A 167 -6.08 -7.79 4.57
N ALA A 168 -4.78 -7.54 4.70
CA ALA A 168 -3.74 -8.55 4.51
C ALA A 168 -3.88 -9.76 5.44
N HIS A 169 -4.62 -9.61 6.55
CA HIS A 169 -4.89 -10.67 7.53
C HIS A 169 -6.38 -10.86 7.82
N SER A 170 -7.25 -10.47 6.88
CA SER A 170 -8.69 -10.62 7.04
C SER A 170 -9.32 -11.29 5.82
N ALA A 171 -10.17 -12.28 6.09
CA ALA A 171 -11.03 -12.93 5.09
C ALA A 171 -12.27 -12.08 4.74
N SER A 172 -12.41 -10.90 5.32
CA SER A 172 -13.59 -10.05 5.19
C SER A 172 -13.23 -8.58 5.16
N TRP A 173 -14.01 -7.81 4.41
CA TRP A 173 -13.91 -6.35 4.38
C TRP A 173 -15.29 -5.70 4.25
N ASN A 174 -15.33 -4.43 4.61
CA ASN A 174 -16.51 -3.59 4.50
C ASN A 174 -16.34 -2.62 3.33
N GLU A 175 -17.34 -2.57 2.45
CA GLU A 175 -17.52 -1.50 1.47
C GLU A 175 -18.62 -0.57 1.96
N THR A 176 -18.28 0.70 2.13
CA THR A 176 -19.25 1.75 2.45
C THR A 176 -19.70 2.41 1.15
N ILE A 177 -21.01 2.52 0.98
CA ILE A 177 -21.63 3.06 -0.22
C ILE A 177 -22.57 4.20 0.18
N THR A 178 -22.35 5.36 -0.42
CA THR A 178 -23.12 6.58 -0.14
C THR A 178 -23.72 7.13 -1.42
N ALA A 179 -25.03 7.37 -1.41
CA ALA A 179 -25.74 8.07 -2.46
C ALA A 179 -26.21 9.43 -1.95
N THR A 180 -25.97 10.49 -2.72
CA THR A 180 -26.40 11.86 -2.40
C THR A 180 -27.22 12.43 -3.52
N VAL A 181 -28.37 13.03 -3.23
CA VAL A 181 -29.17 13.73 -4.25
C VAL A 181 -28.46 15.02 -4.65
N THR A 182 -28.31 15.23 -5.95
CA THR A 182 -27.60 16.38 -6.50
C THR A 182 -28.50 17.26 -7.37
N ARG A 183 -29.63 16.71 -7.85
CA ARG A 183 -30.67 17.48 -8.55
C ARG A 183 -32.05 16.85 -8.34
N LEU A 184 -33.07 17.70 -8.19
CA LEU A 184 -34.48 17.35 -8.25
C LEU A 184 -35.22 18.49 -8.96
N ASP A 185 -36.02 18.17 -9.97
CA ASP A 185 -36.89 19.12 -10.65
C ASP A 185 -38.34 18.97 -10.16
N GLU A 186 -39.22 19.90 -10.52
CA GLU A 186 -40.63 19.93 -10.07
C GLU A 186 -41.36 18.59 -10.24
N HIS A 187 -41.24 17.98 -11.43
CA HIS A 187 -41.89 16.70 -11.73
C HIS A 187 -41.15 15.47 -11.18
N VAL A 188 -39.90 15.61 -10.72
CA VAL A 188 -39.12 14.56 -10.04
C VAL A 188 -38.61 15.12 -8.72
N ASN A 189 -39.55 15.38 -7.82
CA ASN A 189 -39.30 16.01 -6.52
C ASN A 189 -38.78 15.05 -5.42
N SER A 190 -38.62 13.77 -5.74
CA SER A 190 -38.04 12.76 -4.86
C SER A 190 -37.60 11.53 -5.67
N LEU A 191 -36.55 10.87 -5.18
CA LEU A 191 -35.98 9.66 -5.76
C LEU A 191 -36.01 8.54 -4.73
N THR A 192 -36.56 7.39 -5.13
CA THR A 192 -36.39 6.14 -4.42
C THR A 192 -35.20 5.37 -5.00
N ILE A 193 -34.32 4.94 -4.11
CA ILE A 193 -33.11 4.20 -4.46
C ILE A 193 -33.04 2.86 -3.73
N ALA A 194 -32.47 1.87 -4.40
CA ALA A 194 -32.17 0.55 -3.84
C ALA A 194 -30.81 0.10 -4.35
N LEU A 195 -30.06 -0.63 -3.53
CA LEU A 195 -28.83 -1.28 -3.97
C LEU A 195 -28.85 -2.73 -3.48
N GLU A 196 -28.53 -3.65 -4.39
CA GLU A 196 -28.32 -5.06 -4.09
C GLU A 196 -26.92 -5.46 -4.53
N ALA A 197 -26.06 -5.75 -3.57
CA ALA A 197 -24.71 -6.22 -3.81
C ALA A 197 -24.69 -7.68 -4.24
N SER A 198 -23.65 -8.04 -4.98
CA SER A 198 -23.25 -9.41 -5.32
C SER A 198 -21.73 -9.53 -5.35
N CYS A 199 -21.20 -10.75 -5.37
CA CYS A 199 -19.82 -11.03 -5.70
C CYS A 199 -19.71 -12.41 -6.35
N ASP A 200 -18.58 -12.71 -6.99
CA ASP A 200 -18.32 -14.00 -7.62
C ASP A 200 -17.52 -14.96 -6.73
N ASN A 201 -17.38 -16.20 -7.21
CA ASN A 201 -16.53 -17.24 -6.63
C ASN A 201 -16.84 -17.53 -5.15
N ALA A 202 -15.81 -17.68 -4.31
CA ALA A 202 -15.93 -18.06 -2.90
C ALA A 202 -16.43 -16.94 -1.98
N CYS A 203 -16.92 -15.84 -2.55
CA CYS A 203 -17.38 -14.67 -1.81
C CYS A 203 -18.87 -14.75 -1.46
N ALA A 204 -19.18 -14.38 -0.22
CA ALA A 204 -20.52 -14.16 0.29
C ALA A 204 -20.64 -12.74 0.85
N MET A 205 -21.88 -12.26 0.98
CA MET A 205 -22.17 -10.95 1.59
C MET A 205 -23.11 -11.12 2.77
N ILE A 206 -22.89 -10.32 3.82
CA ILE A 206 -23.75 -10.33 5.01
C ILE A 206 -24.89 -9.32 4.85
N ASN A 207 -24.57 -8.07 4.48
CA ASN A 207 -25.53 -7.00 4.31
C ASN A 207 -25.65 -6.62 2.83
N LYS A 208 -26.21 -7.53 2.01
CA LYS A 208 -26.28 -7.30 0.55
C LYS A 208 -27.10 -6.06 0.15
N ASN A 209 -28.02 -5.60 1.00
CA ASN A 209 -28.85 -4.43 0.74
C ASN A 209 -28.54 -3.34 1.78
N PRO A 210 -27.56 -2.45 1.55
CA PRO A 210 -27.03 -1.55 2.57
C PRO A 210 -28.02 -0.45 3.02
N TRP A 211 -29.12 -0.25 2.28
CA TRP A 211 -30.14 0.78 2.57
C TRP A 211 -31.53 0.17 2.83
N SER A 212 -31.59 -1.04 3.42
CA SER A 212 -32.85 -1.68 3.85
C SER A 212 -33.89 -1.84 2.73
N ASN A 213 -33.46 -2.44 1.61
CA ASN A 213 -34.20 -2.62 0.35
C ASN A 213 -34.43 -1.33 -0.45
N THR A 214 -35.13 -0.33 0.10
CA THR A 214 -35.40 0.94 -0.61
C THR A 214 -35.35 2.13 0.33
N THR A 215 -34.83 3.26 -0.13
CA THR A 215 -34.82 4.54 0.60
C THR A 215 -35.28 5.66 -0.32
N THR A 216 -36.11 6.58 0.18
CA THR A 216 -36.55 7.77 -0.57
C THR A 216 -35.81 9.02 -0.10
N LEU A 217 -35.24 9.74 -1.05
CA LEU A 217 -34.54 11.00 -0.87
C LEU A 217 -35.31 12.12 -1.57
N SER A 218 -35.65 13.19 -0.86
CA SER A 218 -36.59 14.23 -1.31
C SER A 218 -36.00 15.65 -1.29
N ALA A 219 -34.72 15.81 -0.95
CA ALA A 219 -34.04 17.10 -0.95
C ALA A 219 -32.65 17.01 -1.57
N VAL A 220 -32.26 18.03 -2.32
CA VAL A 220 -30.87 18.17 -2.82
C VAL A 220 -29.93 18.27 -1.61
N GLY A 221 -28.82 17.52 -1.66
CA GLY A 221 -27.88 17.36 -0.56
C GLY A 221 -28.28 16.27 0.46
N GLN A 222 -29.48 15.71 0.38
CA GLN A 222 -29.85 14.56 1.22
C GLN A 222 -29.06 13.33 0.78
N SER A 223 -28.48 12.62 1.75
CA SER A 223 -27.68 11.42 1.53
C SER A 223 -28.21 10.22 2.30
N VAL A 224 -27.97 9.03 1.77
CA VAL A 224 -28.04 7.76 2.52
C VAL A 224 -26.71 7.03 2.38
N SER A 225 -26.27 6.41 3.47
CA SER A 225 -25.05 5.62 3.53
C SER A 225 -25.34 4.27 4.16
N GLY A 226 -24.62 3.25 3.73
CA GLY A 226 -24.67 1.92 4.32
C GLY A 226 -23.46 1.09 3.94
N THR A 227 -23.35 -0.09 4.54
CA THR A 227 -22.17 -0.94 4.42
C THR A 227 -22.55 -2.34 3.92
N VAL A 228 -21.82 -2.82 2.92
CA VAL A 228 -21.82 -4.22 2.49
C VAL A 228 -20.57 -4.88 3.07
N THR A 229 -20.74 -5.97 3.81
CA THR A 229 -19.61 -6.79 4.25
C THR A 229 -19.43 -7.96 3.29
N TYR A 230 -18.28 -8.02 2.63
CA TYR A 230 -17.85 -9.14 1.83
C TYR A 230 -17.02 -10.10 2.68
N ARG A 231 -17.19 -11.40 2.48
CA ARG A 231 -16.46 -12.45 3.19
C ARG A 231 -16.10 -13.58 2.24
N VAL A 232 -14.87 -14.06 2.34
CA VAL A 232 -14.35 -15.19 1.55
C VAL A 232 -13.99 -16.33 2.51
N ALA A 233 -14.35 -17.56 2.14
CA ALA A 233 -13.95 -18.76 2.88
C ALA A 233 -13.02 -19.60 2.00
N LEU A 234 -11.80 -19.87 2.49
CA LEU A 234 -10.75 -20.61 1.80
C LEU A 234 -10.11 -21.61 2.75
N ALA A 235 -9.79 -22.81 2.26
CA ALA A 235 -8.92 -23.75 2.96
C ALA A 235 -7.45 -23.34 2.81
N ALA A 236 -6.58 -23.87 3.67
CA ALA A 236 -5.14 -23.56 3.63
C ALA A 236 -4.52 -23.88 2.25
N GLY A 237 -3.71 -22.96 1.74
CA GLY A 237 -3.11 -23.04 0.39
C GLY A 237 -4.05 -22.68 -0.76
N GLU A 238 -5.33 -22.38 -0.52
CA GLU A 238 -6.25 -21.97 -1.58
C GLU A 238 -6.16 -20.48 -1.90
N ARG A 239 -6.60 -20.14 -3.12
CA ARG A 239 -6.66 -18.77 -3.65
C ARG A 239 -7.98 -18.58 -4.40
N SER A 240 -8.55 -17.38 -4.35
CA SER A 240 -9.72 -16.99 -5.14
C SER A 240 -9.61 -15.53 -5.59
N MET A 241 -10.04 -15.27 -6.83
CA MET A 241 -10.17 -13.93 -7.37
C MET A 241 -11.63 -13.49 -7.18
N VAL A 242 -11.88 -12.43 -6.42
CA VAL A 242 -13.23 -11.98 -6.04
C VAL A 242 -13.49 -10.59 -6.60
N THR A 243 -14.63 -10.41 -7.24
CA THR A 243 -15.10 -9.15 -7.81
C THR A 243 -16.40 -8.71 -7.14
N PRO A 244 -16.36 -7.67 -6.29
CA PRO A 244 -17.55 -6.97 -5.82
C PRO A 244 -18.38 -6.43 -6.99
N LYS A 245 -19.69 -6.63 -6.90
CA LYS A 245 -20.70 -6.21 -7.86
C LYS A 245 -21.90 -5.61 -7.12
N ALA A 246 -22.69 -4.80 -7.79
CA ALA A 246 -23.94 -4.29 -7.27
C ALA A 246 -24.92 -3.96 -8.38
N VAL A 247 -26.22 -4.05 -8.10
CA VAL A 247 -27.28 -3.52 -8.95
C VAL A 247 -27.91 -2.34 -8.24
N LEU A 248 -27.89 -1.17 -8.87
CA LEU A 248 -28.52 0.04 -8.35
C LEU A 248 -29.85 0.28 -9.07
N LYS A 249 -30.91 0.48 -8.29
CA LYS A 249 -32.23 0.94 -8.76
C LYS A 249 -32.40 2.40 -8.40
N LEU A 250 -32.88 3.19 -9.36
CA LEU A 250 -33.16 4.62 -9.21
C LEU A 250 -34.45 4.94 -9.93
N TYR A 251 -35.45 5.45 -9.20
CA TYR A 251 -36.73 5.82 -9.77
C TYR A 251 -37.41 6.91 -8.94
N GLN A 252 -38.42 7.54 -9.51
CA GLN A 252 -39.22 8.54 -8.79
C GLN A 252 -40.06 7.87 -7.69
N ALA A 253 -40.18 8.51 -6.53
CA ALA A 253 -41.02 7.99 -5.46
C ALA A 253 -42.49 7.91 -5.88
N GLY A 254 -43.13 6.76 -5.61
CA GLY A 254 -44.50 6.44 -6.02
C GLY A 254 -44.60 5.71 -7.36
N ASP A 255 -43.49 5.59 -8.10
CA ASP A 255 -43.41 4.73 -9.28
C ASP A 255 -42.89 3.32 -8.92
N VAL A 256 -43.06 2.38 -9.85
CA VAL A 256 -42.42 1.06 -9.78
C VAL A 256 -41.04 1.12 -10.43
N PRO A 257 -40.04 0.39 -9.91
CA PRO A 257 -38.78 0.22 -10.62
C PRO A 257 -39.07 -0.36 -12.01
N GLY A 258 -38.64 0.31 -13.07
CA GLY A 258 -38.59 -0.29 -14.40
C GLY A 258 -37.33 -1.13 -14.57
N ASP A 259 -37.18 -1.73 -15.76
CA ASP A 259 -35.97 -2.48 -16.14
C ASP A 259 -34.80 -1.52 -16.46
N PHE A 260 -34.32 -0.86 -15.42
CA PHE A 260 -33.23 0.13 -15.46
C PHE A 260 -32.05 -0.30 -14.58
N ASP A 261 -32.06 -1.56 -14.16
CA ASP A 261 -31.09 -2.14 -13.25
C ASP A 261 -29.71 -2.09 -13.93
N HIS A 262 -28.80 -1.31 -13.34
CA HIS A 262 -27.45 -1.16 -13.85
C HIS A 262 -26.46 -1.79 -12.88
N GLY A 263 -25.80 -2.83 -13.39
CA GLY A 263 -24.67 -3.46 -12.73
C GLY A 263 -23.51 -2.48 -12.61
N LEU A 264 -23.04 -2.29 -11.38
CA LEU A 264 -21.72 -1.82 -11.04
C LEU A 264 -20.86 -3.07 -10.80
N SER A 265 -19.67 -3.09 -11.36
CA SER A 265 -18.68 -4.12 -11.08
C SER A 265 -17.36 -3.44 -10.81
N LEU A 266 -16.64 -3.91 -9.81
CA LEU A 266 -15.26 -3.48 -9.63
C LEU A 266 -14.46 -3.93 -10.88
N PRO A 267 -13.65 -3.04 -11.49
CA PRO A 267 -12.92 -3.38 -12.71
C PRO A 267 -11.80 -4.41 -12.51
N TRP A 268 -11.32 -4.55 -11.26
CA TRP A 268 -10.24 -5.45 -10.92
C TRP A 268 -10.69 -6.42 -9.83
N PRO A 269 -10.44 -7.73 -10.00
CA PRO A 269 -10.71 -8.68 -8.93
C PRO A 269 -9.65 -8.55 -7.83
N ALA A 270 -10.11 -8.60 -6.57
CA ALA A 270 -9.25 -8.78 -5.40
C ALA A 270 -8.85 -10.25 -5.31
N ARG A 271 -7.56 -10.54 -5.10
CA ARG A 271 -7.10 -11.88 -4.74
C ARG A 271 -7.24 -12.05 -3.24
N CYS A 272 -8.01 -13.03 -2.82
CA CYS A 272 -7.99 -13.55 -1.46
C CYS A 272 -7.27 -14.89 -1.45
N ASP A 273 -6.41 -15.13 -0.47
CA ASP A 273 -5.63 -16.35 -0.37
C ASP A 273 -5.41 -16.79 1.08
N ALA A 274 -5.14 -18.08 1.27
CA ALA A 274 -4.84 -18.71 2.56
C ALA A 274 -3.43 -19.33 2.55
N GLU A 275 -2.49 -18.69 1.86
CA GLU A 275 -1.09 -19.12 1.70
C GLU A 275 -0.22 -18.82 2.93
N PHE A 276 -0.68 -17.89 3.76
CA PHE A 276 -0.07 -17.55 5.05
C PHE A 276 -0.91 -18.12 6.20
N SER A 277 -0.47 -17.91 7.45
CA SER A 277 -1.19 -18.36 8.65
C SER A 277 -2.61 -17.80 8.77
N THR A 278 -2.91 -16.70 8.07
CA THR A 278 -4.24 -16.10 7.99
C THR A 278 -4.67 -15.92 6.54
N VAL A 279 -5.98 -16.03 6.31
CA VAL A 279 -6.59 -15.56 5.06
C VAL A 279 -6.47 -14.05 4.98
N GLY A 280 -6.16 -13.55 3.79
CA GLY A 280 -6.13 -12.11 3.52
C GLY A 280 -6.41 -11.81 2.06
N CYS A 281 -6.72 -10.55 1.77
CA CYS A 281 -7.09 -10.10 0.44
C CYS A 281 -6.26 -8.88 0.02
N VAL A 282 -5.86 -8.85 -1.25
CA VAL A 282 -5.11 -7.75 -1.89
C VAL A 282 -5.53 -7.58 -3.35
N PHE A 283 -5.22 -6.45 -3.97
CA PHE A 283 -5.22 -6.30 -5.42
C PHE A 283 -3.85 -6.66 -6.00
N PRO A 284 -3.65 -7.88 -6.55
CA PRO A 284 -2.33 -8.35 -6.98
C PRO A 284 -1.81 -7.60 -8.21
N GLN A 285 -2.66 -6.82 -8.89
CA GLN A 285 -2.29 -6.01 -10.05
C GLN A 285 -1.43 -4.79 -9.65
N THR A 286 -1.54 -4.34 -8.39
CA THR A 286 -0.68 -3.30 -7.84
C THR A 286 0.60 -3.91 -7.30
N ARG A 287 1.72 -3.63 -7.97
CA ARG A 287 3.05 -4.12 -7.56
C ARG A 287 3.42 -3.57 -6.17
N PRO A 288 3.77 -4.43 -5.21
CA PRO A 288 4.18 -3.98 -3.88
C PRO A 288 5.63 -3.49 -3.88
N ALA A 289 5.95 -2.62 -2.92
CA ALA A 289 7.29 -2.08 -2.72
C ALA A 289 7.69 -2.19 -1.25
N VAL A 290 8.83 -2.83 -0.97
CA VAL A 290 9.40 -2.83 0.38
C VAL A 290 10.17 -1.54 0.58
N GLN A 291 9.84 -0.81 1.64
CA GLN A 291 10.54 0.41 2.02
C GLN A 291 11.65 0.07 3.01
N MET A 292 12.89 0.38 2.64
CA MET A 292 14.08 0.22 3.47
C MET A 292 14.59 1.61 3.84
N SER A 293 14.46 1.97 5.12
CA SER A 293 14.89 3.26 5.65
C SER A 293 16.31 3.16 6.19
N LEU A 294 17.15 4.13 5.83
CA LEU A 294 18.49 4.25 6.38
C LEU A 294 18.46 4.48 7.90
N ALA A 295 17.56 5.34 8.39
CA ALA A 295 17.42 5.58 9.82
C ALA A 295 17.09 4.31 10.61
N ALA A 296 16.35 3.37 10.01
CA ALA A 296 15.95 2.14 10.66
C ALA A 296 16.95 1.00 10.49
N TYR A 297 17.60 0.87 9.33
CA TYR A 297 18.39 -0.33 8.97
C TYR A 297 19.83 -0.04 8.51
N GLY A 298 20.28 1.22 8.54
CA GLY A 298 21.68 1.60 8.40
C GLY A 298 22.42 0.97 7.21
N ALA A 299 23.53 0.28 7.53
CA ALA A 299 24.43 -0.32 6.56
C ALA A 299 23.73 -1.34 5.64
N ALA A 300 22.72 -2.07 6.14
CA ALA A 300 21.91 -2.98 5.30
C ALA A 300 21.22 -2.22 4.16
N THR A 301 20.61 -1.07 4.47
CA THR A 301 19.95 -0.23 3.46
C THR A 301 20.95 0.34 2.45
N VAL A 302 22.18 0.69 2.89
CA VAL A 302 23.25 1.11 1.97
C VAL A 302 23.69 -0.03 1.05
N THR A 303 23.76 -1.26 1.56
CA THR A 303 24.04 -2.46 0.75
C THR A 303 23.01 -2.63 -0.37
N TYR A 304 21.72 -2.50 -0.04
CA TYR A 304 20.63 -2.62 -1.02
C TYR A 304 20.62 -1.45 -2.01
N TRP A 305 20.94 -0.25 -1.53
CA TRP A 305 21.10 0.93 -2.36
C TRP A 305 22.20 0.73 -3.39
N TYR A 306 23.39 0.28 -2.98
CA TYR A 306 24.51 0.03 -3.89
C TYR A 306 24.14 -0.99 -4.96
N ALA A 307 23.51 -2.10 -4.57
CA ALA A 307 23.07 -3.10 -5.53
C ALA A 307 22.04 -2.57 -6.54
N ARG A 308 21.05 -1.80 -6.07
CA ARG A 308 19.96 -1.29 -6.91
C ARG A 308 20.40 -0.15 -7.83
N ASP A 309 21.19 0.78 -7.31
CA ASP A 309 21.46 2.04 -8.00
C ASP A 309 22.85 2.11 -8.65
N TYR A 310 23.80 1.25 -8.25
CA TYR A 310 25.16 1.26 -8.79
C TYR A 310 25.48 0.04 -9.67
N LEU A 311 24.98 -1.15 -9.36
CA LEU A 311 25.22 -2.34 -10.20
C LEU A 311 24.33 -2.34 -11.46
N SER A 312 24.85 -2.91 -12.55
CA SER A 312 24.22 -2.87 -13.87
C SER A 312 22.84 -3.53 -13.97
N ASP A 313 22.55 -4.50 -13.12
CA ASP A 313 21.28 -5.24 -13.16
C ASP A 313 20.13 -4.45 -12.52
N HIS A 314 20.44 -3.47 -11.67
CA HIS A 314 19.48 -2.63 -10.97
C HIS A 314 18.37 -3.37 -10.20
N TRP A 315 18.67 -4.57 -9.69
CA TRP A 315 17.67 -5.43 -9.07
C TRP A 315 16.89 -4.71 -7.95
N GLY A 316 15.57 -4.82 -7.98
CA GLY A 316 14.64 -4.14 -7.09
C GLY A 316 14.19 -2.76 -7.57
N ALA A 317 14.75 -2.23 -8.65
CA ALA A 317 14.23 -1.03 -9.31
C ALA A 317 12.89 -1.31 -10.05
N PRO A 318 12.09 -0.29 -10.41
CA PRO A 318 10.80 -0.52 -11.08
C PRO A 318 10.85 -1.22 -12.44
N ASP A 319 11.94 -1.04 -13.17
CA ASP A 319 12.27 -1.67 -14.46
C ASP A 319 12.96 -3.03 -14.30
N SER A 320 13.61 -3.27 -13.16
CA SER A 320 14.26 -4.55 -12.81
C SER A 320 13.77 -5.09 -11.45
N PRO A 321 12.48 -5.45 -11.31
CA PRO A 321 11.91 -5.86 -10.03
C PRO A 321 12.45 -7.22 -9.58
N LEU A 322 12.52 -7.40 -8.25
CA LEU A 322 12.78 -8.71 -7.65
C LEU A 322 11.55 -9.60 -7.77
N GLN A 323 11.76 -10.91 -7.76
CA GLN A 323 10.70 -11.91 -7.75
C GLN A 323 10.79 -12.77 -6.49
N ARG A 324 9.70 -12.87 -5.74
CA ARG A 324 9.63 -13.62 -4.49
C ARG A 324 9.86 -15.12 -4.73
N LEU A 325 10.76 -15.71 -3.93
CA LEU A 325 10.99 -17.14 -3.81
C LEU A 325 10.48 -17.64 -2.44
N ALA A 326 9.34 -18.32 -2.42
CA ALA A 326 8.67 -18.74 -1.19
C ALA A 326 9.32 -19.95 -0.50
N SER A 327 10.11 -20.76 -1.21
CA SER A 327 10.75 -21.96 -0.66
C SER A 327 11.87 -21.62 0.32
N ASP A 328 11.70 -21.99 1.59
CA ASP A 328 12.71 -21.82 2.64
C ASP A 328 13.98 -22.61 2.38
N SER A 329 13.87 -23.81 1.79
CA SER A 329 15.04 -24.63 1.46
C SER A 329 15.86 -24.02 0.33
N ALA A 330 15.19 -23.45 -0.68
CA ALA A 330 15.86 -22.74 -1.76
C ALA A 330 16.50 -21.43 -1.26
N ALA A 331 15.80 -20.68 -0.41
CA ALA A 331 16.35 -19.48 0.20
C ALA A 331 17.55 -19.77 1.12
N THR A 332 17.49 -20.84 1.92
CA THR A 332 18.63 -21.30 2.74
C THR A 332 19.83 -21.62 1.85
N ARG A 333 19.60 -22.32 0.73
CA ARG A 333 20.66 -22.62 -0.24
C ARG A 333 21.23 -21.33 -0.85
N ASN A 334 20.38 -20.38 -1.21
CA ASN A 334 20.80 -19.08 -1.74
C ASN A 334 21.69 -18.35 -0.73
N ARG A 335 21.27 -18.28 0.54
CA ARG A 335 22.06 -17.66 1.61
C ARG A 335 23.43 -18.33 1.75
N ARG A 336 23.46 -19.66 1.74
CA ARG A 336 24.70 -20.43 1.86
C ARG A 336 25.68 -20.18 0.72
N LEU A 337 25.17 -20.08 -0.51
CA LEU A 337 25.99 -19.78 -1.70
C LEU A 337 26.60 -18.39 -1.65
N THR A 338 25.84 -17.40 -1.20
CA THR A 338 26.31 -16.02 -1.18
C THR A 338 27.19 -15.74 0.05
N CYS A 339 26.73 -16.11 1.24
CA CYS A 339 27.30 -15.59 2.49
C CYS A 339 27.90 -16.66 3.43
N GLU A 340 27.77 -17.95 3.14
CA GLU A 340 28.18 -19.00 4.08
C GLU A 340 29.09 -20.05 3.42
N ASP A 341 28.99 -21.28 3.90
CA ASP A 341 29.88 -22.41 3.63
C ASP A 341 29.86 -22.92 2.19
N LEU A 342 28.92 -22.49 1.34
CA LEU A 342 28.89 -22.83 -0.09
C LEU A 342 29.51 -21.75 -0.98
N SER A 343 29.95 -20.62 -0.43
CA SER A 343 30.65 -19.62 -1.23
C SER A 343 32.07 -20.06 -1.58
N SER A 344 32.50 -19.81 -2.82
CA SER A 344 33.88 -20.06 -3.26
C SER A 344 34.91 -19.15 -2.58
N ILE A 345 34.49 -17.97 -2.11
CA ILE A 345 35.30 -17.07 -1.29
C ILE A 345 34.57 -16.86 0.05
N PRO A 346 35.09 -17.41 1.16
CA PRO A 346 34.49 -17.24 2.48
C PRO A 346 34.31 -15.76 2.83
N PHE A 347 33.17 -15.43 3.44
CA PHE A 347 32.98 -14.13 4.07
C PHE A 347 33.85 -14.05 5.34
N VAL A 348 34.67 -13.01 5.45
CA VAL A 348 35.59 -12.81 6.59
C VAL A 348 35.14 -11.60 7.39
N PRO A 349 34.66 -11.78 8.63
CA PRO A 349 34.23 -10.68 9.48
C PRO A 349 35.33 -9.65 9.76
N PHE A 350 34.98 -8.37 9.73
CA PHE A 350 35.83 -7.26 10.16
C PHE A 350 35.64 -6.96 11.65
N ALA A 351 36.75 -6.74 12.36
CA ALA A 351 36.74 -6.53 13.81
C ALA A 351 36.18 -5.17 14.23
N ASP A 352 36.22 -4.16 13.36
CA ASP A 352 35.71 -2.81 13.59
C ASP A 352 34.19 -2.69 13.32
N ILE A 353 33.55 -3.75 12.84
CA ILE A 353 32.10 -3.81 12.62
C ILE A 353 31.46 -4.66 13.73
N PRO A 354 30.57 -4.07 14.55
CA PRO A 354 29.96 -4.79 15.68
C PRO A 354 29.15 -6.00 15.23
N GLU A 355 29.55 -7.19 15.67
CA GLU A 355 28.94 -8.47 15.25
C GLU A 355 28.80 -8.52 13.72
N ASP A 356 29.91 -8.30 13.01
CA ASP A 356 29.90 -8.24 11.55
C ASP A 356 29.23 -9.47 10.93
N SER A 357 28.28 -9.20 10.05
CA SER A 357 27.44 -10.19 9.39
C SER A 357 27.37 -9.88 7.90
N CYS A 358 27.36 -10.94 7.10
CA CYS A 358 27.14 -10.83 5.67
C CYS A 358 25.66 -10.49 5.41
N ASP A 359 25.39 -9.42 4.69
CA ASP A 359 24.06 -9.10 4.17
C ASP A 359 24.09 -9.21 2.64
N GLU A 360 23.24 -10.05 2.07
CA GLU A 360 23.22 -10.32 0.63
C GLU A 360 22.11 -9.59 -0.11
N TYR A 361 22.45 -9.12 -1.32
CA TYR A 361 21.47 -8.61 -2.27
C TYR A 361 21.81 -9.05 -3.69
N PRO A 362 20.86 -9.52 -4.53
CA PRO A 362 19.44 -9.74 -4.23
C PRO A 362 19.19 -10.69 -3.06
N PHE A 363 18.12 -10.44 -2.29
CA PHE A 363 17.82 -11.20 -1.07
C PHE A 363 17.78 -12.70 -1.34
N ALA A 364 18.26 -13.54 -0.41
CA ALA A 364 18.22 -15.00 -0.56
C ALA A 364 16.82 -15.55 -0.87
N HIS A 365 15.79 -14.85 -0.40
CA HIS A 365 14.38 -15.16 -0.57
C HIS A 365 13.76 -14.61 -1.87
N THR A 366 14.59 -14.40 -2.89
CA THR A 366 14.21 -14.02 -4.26
C THR A 366 14.83 -14.96 -5.29
N TYR A 367 14.24 -15.04 -6.47
CA TYR A 367 14.77 -15.84 -7.58
C TYR A 367 16.07 -15.27 -8.16
N GLN A 368 16.36 -13.99 -7.93
CA GLN A 368 17.59 -13.32 -8.32
C GLN A 368 18.73 -13.53 -7.30
N GLY A 369 18.41 -14.01 -6.10
CA GLY A 369 19.39 -14.27 -5.04
C GLY A 369 20.14 -15.59 -5.25
N GLY A 370 21.16 -15.81 -4.40
CA GLY A 370 21.90 -17.07 -4.37
C GLY A 370 23.03 -17.20 -5.37
N THR A 371 23.54 -16.08 -5.90
CA THR A 371 24.81 -16.10 -6.61
C THR A 371 25.96 -16.45 -5.65
N ASP A 372 26.91 -17.25 -6.11
CA ASP A 372 28.14 -17.53 -5.37
C ASP A 372 28.84 -16.24 -4.94
N GLY A 373 29.08 -16.11 -3.64
CA GLY A 373 29.64 -14.90 -3.03
C GLY A 373 30.99 -14.47 -3.57
N GLY A 374 31.81 -15.38 -4.11
CA GLY A 374 33.05 -15.03 -4.80
C GLY A 374 32.86 -14.21 -6.08
N ARG A 375 31.63 -14.10 -6.57
CA ARG A 375 31.24 -13.30 -7.73
C ARG A 375 30.51 -12.01 -7.36
N CYS A 376 30.26 -11.77 -6.08
CA CYS A 376 29.57 -10.57 -5.62
C CYS A 376 30.53 -9.41 -5.37
N ALA A 377 30.02 -8.19 -5.47
CA ALA A 377 30.69 -7.02 -4.95
C ALA A 377 30.70 -7.11 -3.42
N GLU A 378 31.88 -7.09 -2.80
CA GLU A 378 31.99 -7.10 -1.34
C GLU A 378 32.31 -5.70 -0.85
N ILE A 379 31.41 -5.14 -0.04
CA ILE A 379 31.46 -3.74 0.36
C ILE A 379 31.31 -3.58 1.87
N ILE A 380 31.84 -2.47 2.37
CA ILE A 380 31.81 -2.11 3.78
C ILE A 380 31.16 -0.73 3.91
N PRO A 381 29.84 -0.65 4.17
CA PRO A 381 29.17 0.62 4.41
C PRO A 381 29.51 1.18 5.80
N LYS A 382 30.01 2.42 5.87
CA LYS A 382 30.31 3.13 7.12
C LYS A 382 29.62 4.48 7.17
N PHE A 383 29.18 4.90 8.36
CA PHE A 383 28.62 6.22 8.59
C PHE A 383 29.64 7.09 9.32
N GLU A 384 30.18 8.08 8.62
CA GLU A 384 31.31 8.90 9.04
C GLU A 384 31.05 10.36 8.69
N ASP A 385 31.36 11.28 9.60
CA ASP A 385 31.19 12.73 9.40
C ASP A 385 29.77 13.14 8.95
N GLY A 386 28.75 12.38 9.40
CA GLY A 386 27.35 12.63 9.05
C GLY A 386 26.93 12.07 7.70
N GLU A 387 27.77 11.29 7.04
CA GLU A 387 27.57 10.80 5.68
C GLU A 387 27.84 9.29 5.57
N TRP A 388 27.12 8.64 4.65
CA TRP A 388 27.37 7.24 4.33
C TRP A 388 28.47 7.11 3.27
N TRP A 389 29.48 6.32 3.57
CA TRP A 389 30.58 5.96 2.70
C TRP A 389 30.59 4.46 2.45
N ILE A 390 31.03 4.09 1.26
CA ILE A 390 31.24 2.70 0.87
C ILE A 390 32.74 2.48 0.71
N TYR A 391 33.25 1.52 1.46
CA TYR A 391 34.62 1.00 1.36
C TYR A 391 34.61 -0.36 0.67
N VAL A 392 35.74 -0.73 0.09
CA VAL A 392 35.95 -2.03 -0.57
C VAL A 392 37.23 -2.67 -0.05
N ILE A 393 37.30 -4.00 -0.15
CA ILE A 393 38.50 -4.75 0.21
C ILE A 393 39.55 -4.57 -0.89
N ILE A 394 40.78 -4.20 -0.52
CA ILE A 394 41.88 -4.01 -1.46
C ILE A 394 42.12 -5.30 -2.25
N GLY A 395 42.15 -5.20 -3.59
CA GLY A 395 42.32 -6.34 -4.49
C GLY A 395 41.03 -7.11 -4.81
N ARG A 396 39.89 -6.64 -4.31
CA ARG A 396 38.54 -7.17 -4.61
C ARG A 396 37.57 -6.04 -4.99
N GLU A 397 38.09 -5.06 -5.71
CA GLU A 397 37.33 -3.90 -6.17
C GLU A 397 36.16 -4.32 -7.07
N PRO A 398 34.94 -3.85 -6.80
CA PRO A 398 33.80 -4.05 -7.70
C PRO A 398 34.03 -3.38 -9.06
N THR A 399 33.59 -4.06 -10.11
CA THR A 399 33.55 -3.60 -11.49
C THR A 399 32.25 -2.87 -11.84
N GLY A 400 31.20 -3.06 -11.03
CA GLY A 400 29.85 -2.55 -11.29
C GLY A 400 28.97 -3.53 -12.07
N TYR A 401 29.52 -4.67 -12.50
CA TYR A 401 28.81 -5.72 -13.25
C TYR A 401 28.61 -6.99 -12.42
N GLU A 402 28.91 -6.94 -11.13
CA GLU A 402 28.62 -8.06 -10.24
C GLU A 402 27.10 -8.30 -10.19
N PRO A 403 26.64 -9.56 -10.21
CA PRO A 403 25.22 -9.89 -10.15
C PRO A 403 24.62 -9.76 -8.74
N CYS A 404 25.45 -9.47 -7.74
CA CYS A 404 25.09 -9.42 -6.33
C CYS A 404 26.07 -8.58 -5.51
N VAL A 405 25.66 -8.24 -4.30
CA VAL A 405 26.45 -7.57 -3.26
C VAL A 405 26.47 -8.42 -2.00
N ARG A 406 27.62 -8.45 -1.32
CA ARG A 406 27.78 -8.84 0.08
C ARG A 406 28.22 -7.63 0.88
N GLY A 407 27.35 -7.13 1.75
CA GLY A 407 27.67 -6.05 2.66
C GLY A 407 28.19 -6.59 3.99
N HIS A 408 29.22 -5.97 4.53
CA HIS A 408 29.59 -6.10 5.94
C HIS A 408 28.69 -5.21 6.79
N VAL A 409 27.76 -5.82 7.51
CA VAL A 409 26.66 -5.12 8.20
C VAL A 409 26.60 -5.58 9.65
N PRO A 410 26.45 -4.66 10.63
CA PRO A 410 26.22 -5.04 12.01
C PRO A 410 25.01 -5.97 12.14
N LEU A 411 25.14 -7.10 12.85
CA LEU A 411 24.11 -8.14 12.92
C LEU A 411 22.72 -7.61 13.29
N THR A 412 22.65 -6.62 14.17
CA THR A 412 21.38 -6.00 14.58
C THR A 412 20.68 -5.31 13.40
N GLN A 413 21.42 -4.60 12.55
CA GLN A 413 20.87 -3.91 11.38
C GLN A 413 20.42 -4.92 10.31
N ASN A 414 21.23 -5.95 10.07
CA ASN A 414 20.90 -7.04 9.14
C ASN A 414 19.62 -7.78 9.57
N LYS A 415 19.53 -8.21 10.84
CA LYS A 415 18.31 -8.85 11.39
C LYS A 415 17.08 -7.95 11.29
N ALA A 416 17.23 -6.66 11.57
CA ALA A 416 16.12 -5.71 11.47
C ALA A 416 15.62 -5.56 10.03
N ALA A 417 16.54 -5.46 9.06
CA ALA A 417 16.22 -5.40 7.63
C ALA A 417 15.53 -6.69 7.14
N GLY A 418 16.06 -7.85 7.52
CA GLY A 418 15.45 -9.16 7.23
C GLY A 418 14.05 -9.28 7.83
N GLY A 419 13.85 -8.80 9.06
CA GLY A 419 12.54 -8.72 9.70
C GLY A 419 11.56 -7.79 8.96
N LYS A 420 12.03 -6.63 8.47
CA LYS A 420 11.22 -5.73 7.64
C LYS A 420 10.80 -6.40 6.34
N TYR A 421 11.70 -7.09 5.65
CA TYR A 421 11.37 -7.84 4.45
C TYR A 421 10.33 -8.95 4.72
N GLY A 422 10.52 -9.74 5.79
CA GLY A 422 9.57 -10.80 6.17
C GLY A 422 8.17 -10.25 6.51
N ASN A 423 8.10 -9.12 7.21
CA ASN A 423 6.84 -8.42 7.49
C ASN A 423 6.21 -7.84 6.23
N PHE A 424 7.01 -7.29 5.32
CA PHE A 424 6.53 -6.81 4.02
C PHE A 424 5.88 -7.94 3.21
N VAL A 425 6.52 -9.11 3.12
CA VAL A 425 5.96 -10.27 2.39
C VAL A 425 4.58 -10.65 2.94
N GLN A 426 4.39 -10.62 4.25
CA GLN A 426 3.11 -10.96 4.88
C GLN A 426 2.07 -9.85 4.73
N ASN A 427 2.43 -8.60 5.06
CA ASN A 427 1.51 -7.46 5.05
C ASN A 427 1.11 -7.04 3.63
N GLU A 428 1.98 -7.24 2.66
CA GLU A 428 1.63 -7.05 1.25
C GLU A 428 1.16 -8.35 0.61
N ARG A 429 1.15 -9.48 1.33
CA ARG A 429 0.83 -10.82 0.80
C ARG A 429 1.55 -11.12 -0.52
N VAL A 430 2.86 -10.91 -0.58
CA VAL A 430 3.65 -11.17 -1.79
C VAL A 430 3.81 -12.68 -1.95
N LEU A 431 3.15 -13.27 -2.94
CA LEU A 431 3.21 -14.72 -3.16
C LEU A 431 4.44 -15.12 -3.94
N ASP A 432 4.71 -16.43 -3.99
CA ASP A 432 5.74 -16.99 -4.86
C ASP A 432 5.57 -16.51 -6.31
N LEU A 433 6.69 -16.23 -6.97
CA LEU A 433 6.78 -15.64 -8.31
C LEU A 433 6.21 -14.22 -8.45
N GLU A 434 5.66 -13.63 -7.40
CA GLU A 434 5.18 -12.25 -7.44
C GLU A 434 6.35 -11.27 -7.46
N LYS A 435 6.26 -10.27 -8.35
CA LYS A 435 7.28 -9.25 -8.51
C LYS A 435 7.09 -8.12 -7.50
N PHE A 436 8.17 -7.62 -6.91
CA PHE A 436 8.16 -6.47 -6.01
C PHE A 436 9.39 -5.58 -6.23
N THR A 437 9.33 -4.37 -5.69
CA THR A 437 10.43 -3.39 -5.78
C THR A 437 10.97 -3.05 -4.40
N VAL A 438 12.17 -2.49 -4.35
CA VAL A 438 12.81 -2.01 -3.12
C VAL A 438 12.95 -0.50 -3.23
N THR A 439 12.33 0.22 -2.30
CA THR A 439 12.44 1.68 -2.19
C THR A 439 13.37 2.00 -1.03
N ILE A 440 14.32 2.92 -1.26
CA ILE A 440 15.25 3.39 -0.22
C ILE A 440 14.70 4.72 0.27
N THR A 441 14.60 4.89 1.59
CA THR A 441 14.18 6.14 2.23
C THR A 441 15.20 6.58 3.27
N GLN A 442 15.15 7.84 3.68
CA GLN A 442 15.94 8.30 4.82
C GLN A 442 15.51 7.66 6.13
#